data_AF-A0A0C9RSD6-F1
#
_entry.id   AF-A0A0C9RSD6-F1
#
_cell.length_a   1.000
_cell.length_b   1.000
_cell.length_c   1.000
_cell.angle_alpha   90.00
_cell.angle_beta   90.00
_cell.angle_gamma   90.00
#
_symmetry.space_group_name_H-M   'P 1'
#
loop_
_entity.id
_entity.type
_entity.pdbx_description
1 polymer ?
#
loop_
_entity_poly.entity_id
_entity_poly.type
_entity_poly.pdbx_seq_one_letter_code
_entity_poly.pdbx_strand_id
1 'polypeptide(L)'
;NFTNYQRHWLSLGSKPERKLPKIFHVNWFRKGSDGKFLWPGFGENSRVIDWILRRVDEESGTAKESPIGYLPADGALNLDGLQEPVNMKELFGLSKDFWLQECREVRQYFDDQLGKELPSEIAQELDQLEKRVKAM
;
A
#
# COMPACT_ATOMS: atom_id res chain seq x y z
N ASN A 1 -20.85 7.82 11.99
CA ASN A 1 -19.63 8.20 12.75
C ASN A 1 -18.46 7.37 12.19
N PHE A 2 -17.40 8.03 11.74
CA PHE A 2 -16.20 7.44 11.12
C PHE A 2 -15.47 6.46 12.05
N THR A 3 -15.41 6.75 13.34
CA THR A 3 -14.81 5.89 14.35
C THR A 3 -15.52 4.53 14.45
N ASN A 4 -16.85 4.54 14.49
CA ASN A 4 -17.64 3.29 14.55
C ASN A 4 -17.48 2.46 13.28
N TYR A 5 -17.28 3.10 12.13
CA TYR A 5 -16.96 2.42 10.88
C TYR A 5 -15.61 1.71 10.96
N GLN A 6 -14.57 2.36 11.47
CA GLN A 6 -13.25 1.72 11.67
C GLN A 6 -13.33 0.55 12.66
N ARG A 7 -14.01 0.73 13.80
CA ARG A 7 -14.23 -0.36 14.78
C ARG A 7 -14.99 -1.54 14.16
N HIS A 8 -15.96 -1.27 13.30
CA HIS A 8 -16.68 -2.31 12.59
C HIS A 8 -15.74 -3.12 11.69
N TRP A 9 -14.88 -2.46 10.91
CA TRP A 9 -13.88 -3.13 10.08
C TRP A 9 -12.91 -3.98 10.91
N LEU A 10 -12.37 -3.45 12.00
CA LEU A 10 -11.51 -4.20 12.91
C LEU A 10 -12.22 -5.45 13.47
N SER A 11 -13.50 -5.32 13.81
CA SER A 11 -14.32 -6.44 14.30
C SER A 11 -14.53 -7.56 13.28
N LEU A 12 -14.29 -7.30 11.98
CA LEU A 12 -14.37 -8.34 10.99
C LEU A 12 -13.23 -9.35 11.13
N GLY A 13 -12.05 -8.88 11.52
CA GLY A 13 -10.82 -9.68 11.62
C GLY A 13 -10.67 -10.45 12.94
N SER A 14 -11.44 -10.11 13.97
CA SER A 14 -11.40 -10.80 15.27
C SER A 14 -12.16 -12.13 15.30
N LYS A 15 -12.81 -12.51 14.19
CA LYS A 15 -13.62 -13.73 14.09
C LYS A 15 -12.85 -14.85 13.39
N PRO A 16 -12.42 -15.90 14.12
CA PRO A 16 -11.48 -16.91 13.62
C PRO A 16 -12.04 -17.75 12.46
N GLU A 17 -13.37 -17.90 12.36
CA GLU A 17 -14.03 -18.65 11.29
C GLU A 17 -14.04 -17.93 9.93
N ARG A 18 -13.62 -16.66 9.86
CA ARG A 18 -13.70 -15.86 8.64
C ARG A 18 -12.43 -15.97 7.80
N LYS A 19 -12.61 -16.33 6.53
CA LYS A 19 -11.59 -16.16 5.49
C LYS A 19 -11.55 -14.69 5.08
N LEU A 20 -10.61 -13.94 5.66
CA LEU A 20 -10.45 -12.51 5.35
C LEU A 20 -9.78 -12.33 3.98
N PRO A 21 -10.24 -11.37 3.17
CA PRO A 21 -9.57 -11.03 1.92
C PRO A 21 -8.22 -10.35 2.20
N LYS A 22 -7.26 -10.53 1.28
CA LYS A 22 -6.05 -9.72 1.27
C LYS A 22 -6.41 -8.28 0.87
N ILE A 23 -5.80 -7.30 1.53
CA ILE A 23 -6.04 -5.86 1.27
C ILE A 23 -4.84 -5.31 0.49
N PHE A 24 -5.13 -4.53 -0.56
CA PHE A 24 -4.13 -3.92 -1.43
C PHE A 24 -4.40 -2.42 -1.57
N HIS A 25 -3.33 -1.64 -1.67
CA HIS A 25 -3.37 -0.22 -2.02
C HIS A 25 -2.65 -0.01 -3.35
N VAL A 26 -3.28 0.70 -4.29
CA VAL A 26 -2.75 0.96 -5.63
C VAL A 26 -2.66 2.45 -5.92
N ASN A 27 -1.71 2.86 -6.74
CA ASN A 27 -1.58 4.24 -7.20
C ASN A 27 -1.26 4.27 -8.71
N TRP A 28 -2.27 4.53 -9.54
CA TRP A 28 -2.13 4.67 -10.99
C TRP A 28 -1.59 6.03 -11.43
N PHE A 29 -1.45 6.97 -10.48
CA PHE A 29 -1.26 8.39 -10.76
C PHE A 29 0.12 8.89 -10.35
N ARG A 30 1.02 7.99 -9.94
CA ARG A 30 2.39 8.36 -9.58
C ARG A 30 3.09 8.99 -10.78
N LYS A 31 3.66 10.18 -10.57
CA LYS A 31 4.41 10.91 -11.59
C LYS A 31 5.91 10.83 -11.34
N GLY A 32 6.69 10.83 -12.40
CA GLY A 32 8.14 10.90 -12.36
C GLY A 32 8.64 12.32 -12.17
N SER A 33 9.96 12.47 -12.09
CA SER A 33 10.62 13.78 -11.99
C SER A 33 10.36 14.70 -13.20
N ASP A 34 9.99 14.14 -14.35
CA ASP A 34 9.59 14.86 -15.56
C ASP A 34 8.10 15.25 -15.59
N GLY A 35 7.34 14.93 -14.54
CA GLY A 35 5.91 15.22 -14.42
C GLY A 35 4.99 14.28 -15.21
N LYS A 36 5.53 13.27 -15.90
CA LYS A 36 4.74 12.26 -16.63
C LYS A 36 4.32 11.13 -15.70
N PHE A 37 3.23 10.44 -16.04
CA PHE A 37 2.81 9.25 -15.30
C PHE A 37 3.85 8.14 -15.48
N LEU A 38 4.23 7.50 -14.37
CA LEU A 38 5.16 6.37 -14.38
C LEU A 38 4.49 5.06 -14.82
N TRP A 39 3.15 5.01 -14.78
CA TRP A 39 2.38 3.85 -15.18
C TRP A 39 1.39 4.24 -16.30
N PRO A 40 1.29 3.46 -17.40
CA PRO A 40 0.43 3.80 -18.53
C PRO A 40 -1.07 3.78 -18.18
N GLY A 41 -1.49 3.03 -17.16
CA GLY A 41 -2.88 3.02 -16.70
C GLY A 41 -3.85 2.28 -17.61
N PHE A 42 -5.14 2.59 -17.50
CA PHE A 42 -6.22 2.03 -18.32
C PHE A 42 -6.20 0.49 -18.38
N GLY A 43 -6.17 -0.09 -19.58
CA GLY A 43 -6.13 -1.54 -19.79
C GLY A 43 -4.87 -2.20 -19.22
N GLU A 44 -3.77 -1.47 -19.11
CA GLU A 44 -2.52 -1.99 -18.55
C GLU A 44 -2.63 -2.25 -17.04
N ASN A 45 -3.62 -1.66 -16.35
CA ASN A 45 -3.90 -1.99 -14.95
C ASN A 45 -4.23 -3.47 -14.73
N SER A 46 -4.68 -4.19 -15.78
CA SER A 46 -4.87 -5.63 -15.73
C SER A 46 -3.63 -6.40 -15.25
N ARG A 47 -2.42 -5.90 -15.52
CA ARG A 47 -1.14 -6.50 -15.08
C ARG A 47 -0.98 -6.49 -13.56
N VAL A 48 -1.48 -5.45 -12.89
CA VAL A 48 -1.47 -5.36 -11.43
C VAL A 48 -2.59 -6.19 -10.83
N ILE A 49 -3.75 -6.29 -11.50
CA ILE A 49 -4.82 -7.20 -11.09
C ILE A 49 -4.36 -8.67 -11.19
N ASP A 50 -3.67 -9.06 -12.27
CA ASP A 50 -3.03 -10.38 -12.40
C ASP A 50 -2.09 -10.67 -11.22
N TRP A 51 -1.21 -9.73 -10.88
CA TRP A 51 -0.34 -9.85 -9.70
C TRP A 51 -1.13 -10.00 -8.39
N ILE A 52 -2.21 -9.26 -8.20
CA ILE A 52 -3.09 -9.38 -7.03
C ILE A 52 -3.70 -10.79 -6.96
N LEU A 53 -4.17 -11.35 -8.07
CA LEU A 53 -4.73 -12.70 -8.12
C LEU A 53 -3.69 -13.75 -7.72
N ARG A 54 -2.48 -13.66 -8.28
CA ARG A 54 -1.36 -14.54 -7.91
C ARG A 54 -0.96 -14.41 -6.44
N ARG A 55 -1.10 -13.22 -5.84
CA ARG A 55 -0.92 -13.00 -4.38
C ARG A 55 -2.02 -13.62 -3.55
N VAL A 56 -3.27 -13.61 -4.03
CA VAL A 56 -4.40 -14.28 -3.39
C VAL A 56 -4.20 -15.79 -3.42
N ASP A 57 -3.68 -16.34 -4.53
CA ASP A 57 -3.35 -17.76 -4.71
C ASP A 57 -2.05 -18.20 -4.01
N GLU A 58 -1.39 -17.28 -3.30
CA GLU A 58 -0.17 -17.54 -2.52
C GLU A 58 1.03 -18.03 -3.33
N GLU A 59 1.08 -17.65 -4.61
CA GLU A 59 2.17 -18.01 -5.50
C GLU A 59 3.51 -17.45 -5.00
N SER A 60 4.51 -18.32 -4.90
CA SER A 60 5.86 -17.98 -4.40
C SER A 60 6.58 -16.98 -5.32
N GLY A 61 7.38 -16.09 -4.75
CA GLY A 61 8.19 -15.14 -5.52
C GLY A 61 7.40 -13.96 -6.11
N THR A 62 6.10 -13.84 -5.81
CA THR A 62 5.27 -12.72 -6.28
C THR A 62 5.57 -11.40 -5.57
N ALA A 63 6.04 -11.42 -4.33
CA ALA A 63 6.24 -10.20 -3.55
C ALA A 63 7.57 -10.17 -2.78
N LYS A 64 8.04 -8.95 -2.51
CA LYS A 64 9.14 -8.64 -1.62
C LYS A 64 8.67 -7.71 -0.49
N GLU A 65 9.29 -7.85 0.68
CA GLU A 65 8.99 -7.00 1.83
C GLU A 65 9.50 -5.57 1.63
N SER A 66 8.76 -4.62 2.20
CA SER A 66 9.16 -3.22 2.27
C SER A 66 8.60 -2.59 3.56
N PRO A 67 9.08 -1.41 3.97
CA PRO A 67 8.58 -0.69 5.13
C PRO A 67 7.06 -0.42 5.11
N ILE A 68 6.46 -0.35 3.92
CA ILE A 68 5.04 -0.01 3.71
C ILE A 68 4.18 -1.26 3.41
N GLY A 69 4.75 -2.45 3.57
CA GLY A 69 4.09 -3.73 3.25
C GLY A 69 4.74 -4.46 2.07
N TYR A 70 3.99 -5.35 1.42
CA TYR A 70 4.48 -6.14 0.30
C TYR A 70 4.39 -5.38 -1.03
N LEU A 71 5.50 -5.32 -1.76
CA LEU A 71 5.57 -4.82 -3.13
C LEU A 71 5.77 -5.98 -4.11
N PRO A 72 5.46 -5.84 -5.40
CA PRO A 72 5.83 -6.83 -6.41
C PRO A 72 7.33 -7.11 -6.35
N ALA A 73 7.71 -8.39 -6.37
CA ALA A 73 9.10 -8.78 -6.52
C ALA A 73 9.61 -8.42 -7.93
N ASP A 74 10.93 -8.44 -8.11
CA ASP A 74 11.52 -8.14 -9.41
C ASP A 74 11.09 -9.20 -10.42
N GLY A 75 10.52 -8.77 -11.56
CA GLY A 75 9.95 -9.67 -12.57
C GLY A 75 8.56 -10.23 -12.23
N ALA A 76 7.96 -9.89 -11.08
CA ALA A 76 6.64 -10.41 -10.71
C ALA A 76 5.49 -9.81 -11.54
N LEU A 77 5.67 -8.59 -12.08
CA LEU A 77 4.71 -7.95 -12.98
C LEU A 77 5.07 -8.29 -14.44
N ASN A 78 4.07 -8.74 -15.20
CA ASN A 78 4.22 -8.93 -16.63
C ASN A 78 4.30 -7.57 -17.34
N LEU A 79 5.44 -7.26 -17.96
CA LEU A 79 5.66 -6.02 -18.72
C LEU A 79 5.70 -6.25 -20.24
N ASP A 80 5.42 -7.47 -20.71
CA ASP A 80 5.48 -7.83 -22.11
C ASP A 80 4.43 -7.04 -22.92
N GLY A 81 4.83 -6.56 -24.09
CA GLY A 81 3.97 -5.81 -25.00
C GLY A 81 3.69 -4.36 -24.62
N LEU A 82 4.27 -3.85 -23.52
CA LEU A 82 4.24 -2.42 -23.22
C LEU A 82 5.00 -1.64 -24.30
N GLN A 83 4.36 -0.62 -24.85
CA GLN A 83 4.93 0.22 -25.91
C GLN A 83 6.07 1.10 -25.41
N GLU A 84 5.99 1.52 -24.15
CA GLU A 84 7.01 2.34 -23.50
C GLU A 84 7.60 1.59 -22.30
N PRO A 85 8.93 1.67 -22.08
CA PRO A 85 9.56 1.06 -20.93
C PRO A 85 9.11 1.75 -19.64
N VAL A 86 8.70 0.97 -18.65
CA VAL A 86 8.33 1.47 -17.33
C VAL A 86 9.56 1.51 -16.42
N ASN A 87 9.82 2.66 -15.79
CA ASN A 87 10.87 2.79 -14.78
C ASN A 87 10.42 2.16 -13.44
N MET A 88 10.58 0.84 -13.30
CA MET A 88 10.16 0.09 -12.12
C MET A 88 10.84 0.55 -10.83
N LYS A 89 12.10 1.00 -10.93
CA LYS A 89 12.86 1.51 -9.78
C LYS A 89 12.26 2.79 -9.23
N GLU A 90 11.85 3.70 -10.10
CA GLU A 90 11.19 4.95 -9.70
C GLU A 90 9.73 4.70 -9.28
N LEU A 91 9.01 3.83 -10.00
CA LEU A 91 7.61 3.48 -9.73
C LEU A 91 7.42 2.88 -8.32
N PHE A 92 8.35 2.03 -7.87
CA PHE A 92 8.33 1.41 -6.54
C PHE A 92 9.34 2.02 -5.57
N GLY A 93 10.02 3.10 -5.95
CA GLY A 93 10.99 3.78 -5.09
C GLY A 93 10.32 4.36 -3.85
N LEU A 94 10.94 4.17 -2.69
CA LEU A 94 10.46 4.68 -1.41
C LEU A 94 11.42 5.74 -0.89
N SER A 95 10.92 6.96 -0.65
CA SER A 95 11.68 8.03 -0.02
C SER A 95 11.41 8.02 1.47
N LYS A 96 12.46 7.90 2.29
CA LYS A 96 12.37 7.94 3.75
C LYS A 96 11.74 9.24 4.23
N ASP A 97 12.21 10.38 3.70
CA ASP A 97 11.73 11.70 4.09
C ASP A 97 10.25 11.89 3.73
N PHE A 98 9.84 11.42 2.56
CA PHE A 98 8.44 11.44 2.14
C PHE A 98 7.56 10.64 3.11
N TRP A 99 7.94 9.41 3.43
CA TRP A 99 7.14 8.56 4.31
C TRP A 99 7.14 9.02 5.77
N LEU A 100 8.21 9.64 6.26
CA LEU A 100 8.22 10.28 7.57
C LEU A 100 7.27 11.49 7.59
N GLN A 101 7.23 12.27 6.51
CA GLN A 101 6.27 13.36 6.37
C GLN A 101 4.83 12.82 6.32
N GLU A 102 4.56 11.79 5.52
CA GLU A 102 3.25 11.13 5.45
C GLU A 102 2.79 10.63 6.83
N CYS A 103 3.68 10.00 7.61
CA CYS A 103 3.35 9.56 8.97
C CYS A 103 2.95 10.73 9.89
N ARG A 104 3.64 11.88 9.77
CA ARG A 104 3.28 13.09 10.53
C ARG A 104 1.92 13.64 10.12
N GLU A 105 1.65 13.71 8.81
CA GLU A 105 0.40 14.24 8.28
C GLU A 105 -0.81 13.35 8.64
N VAL A 106 -0.66 12.03 8.51
CA VAL A 106 -1.70 11.08 8.93
C VAL A 106 -1.94 11.15 10.44
N ARG A 107 -0.88 11.31 11.26
CA ARG A 107 -1.02 11.47 12.70
C ARG A 107 -1.82 12.74 13.04
N GLN A 108 -1.45 13.87 12.46
CA GLN A 108 -2.16 15.13 12.62
C GLN A 108 -3.63 15.00 12.20
N TYR A 109 -3.89 14.36 11.07
CA TYR A 109 -5.25 14.09 10.60
C TYR A 109 -6.07 13.26 11.62
N PHE A 110 -5.49 12.19 12.15
CA PHE A 110 -6.18 11.39 13.17
C PHE A 110 -6.43 12.16 14.46
N ASP A 111 -5.46 12.95 14.93
CA ASP A 111 -5.61 13.77 16.13
C ASP A 111 -6.73 14.82 15.94
N ASP A 112 -6.77 15.50 14.79
CA ASP A 112 -7.75 16.55 14.49
C ASP A 112 -9.17 16.00 14.28
N GLN A 113 -9.31 14.84 13.61
CA GLN A 113 -10.61 14.31 13.22
C GLN A 113 -11.22 13.36 14.24
N LEU A 114 -10.39 12.63 14.98
CA LEU A 114 -10.83 11.53 15.85
C LEU A 114 -10.37 11.72 17.29
N GLY A 115 -9.18 12.30 17.49
CA GLY A 115 -8.58 12.51 18.80
C GLY A 115 -8.66 11.27 19.67
N LYS A 116 -9.33 11.40 20.83
CA LYS A 116 -9.49 10.30 21.82
C LYS A 116 -10.36 9.14 21.33
N GLU A 117 -11.12 9.31 20.25
CA GLU A 117 -11.98 8.24 19.73
C GLU A 117 -11.23 7.26 18.81
N LEU A 118 -10.03 7.63 18.30
CA LEU A 118 -9.24 6.80 17.40
C LEU A 118 -9.03 5.39 17.98
N PRO A 119 -9.37 4.31 17.24
CA PRO A 119 -9.09 2.95 17.69
C PRO A 119 -7.58 2.73 17.89
N SER A 120 -7.22 2.12 19.02
CA SER A 120 -5.82 1.87 19.41
C SER A 120 -5.04 1.09 18.36
N GLU A 121 -5.68 0.15 17.68
CA GLU A 121 -5.10 -0.71 16.65
C GLU A 121 -4.67 0.12 15.43
N ILE A 122 -5.45 1.13 15.05
CA ILE A 122 -5.11 2.02 13.93
C ILE A 122 -3.94 2.94 14.32
N ALA A 123 -3.92 3.45 15.56
CA ALA A 123 -2.80 4.23 16.07
C ALA A 123 -1.50 3.39 16.08
N GLN A 124 -1.60 2.13 16.51
CA GLN A 124 -0.47 1.21 16.54
C GLN A 124 0.07 0.89 15.15
N GLU A 125 -0.79 0.72 14.13
CA GLU A 125 -0.33 0.51 12.76
C GLU A 125 0.48 1.71 12.23
N LEU A 126 0.06 2.95 12.56
CA LEU A 126 0.81 4.15 12.21
C LEU A 126 2.17 4.22 12.94
N ASP A 127 2.20 3.89 14.23
CA ASP A 127 3.45 3.83 15.01
C ASP A 127 4.43 2.79 14.45
N GLN A 128 3.91 1.62 14.06
CA GLN A 128 4.71 0.56 13.45
C GLN A 128 5.22 0.95 12.07
N LEU A 129 4.39 1.60 11.25
CA LEU A 129 4.82 2.15 9.96
C LEU A 129 5.97 3.14 10.14
N GLU A 130 5.81 4.11 11.05
CA GLU A 130 6.83 5.11 11.33
C GLU A 130 8.14 4.46 11.80
N LYS A 131 8.07 3.42 12.64
CA LYS A 131 9.23 2.65 13.09
C LYS A 131 9.94 1.96 11.93
N ARG A 132 9.21 1.28 11.02
CA ARG A 132 9.78 0.62 9.84
C ARG A 132 10.43 1.64 8.90
N VAL A 133 9.80 2.79 8.69
CA VAL A 133 10.32 3.88 7.84
C VAL A 133 11.59 4.49 8.45
N LYS A 134 11.66 4.69 9.76
CA LYS A 134 12.88 5.17 10.44
C LYS A 134 14.07 4.21 10.27
N ALA A 135 13.81 2.91 10.11
CA ALA A 135 14.83 1.87 9.93
C ALA A 135 15.25 1.64 8.46
N MET A 136 14.63 2.34 7.49
CA MET A 136 15.11 2.41 6.10
C MET A 136 16.51 3.02 6.00
#